data_AF-A0A0R3Q9S0-F1
#
_entry.id   AF-A0A0R3Q9S0-F1
#
_cell.length_a   1.000
_cell.length_b   1.000
_cell.length_c   1.000
_cell.angle_alpha   90.00
_cell.angle_beta   90.00
_cell.angle_gamma   90.00
#
_symmetry.space_group_name_H-M   'P 1'
#
loop_
_entity.id
_entity.type
_entity.pdbx_description
1 polymer ?
#
loop_
_entity_poly.entity_id
_entity_poly.type
_entity_poly.pdbx_seq_one_letter_code
_entity_poly.pdbx_strand_id
1 'polypeptide(L)' 'MPISNYSVASTSSGIKMTVSTTYPCVHVNMGSWLNNLTGKANHVYERYSAFTLQCRGLSDAINQVR' A
#
# COMPACT_ATOMS: atom_id res chain seq x y z
N MET A 1 17.14 2.73 14.00
CA MET A 1 16.95 2.69 12.53
C MET A 1 16.41 4.04 12.08
N PRO A 2 16.87 4.62 10.96
CA PRO A 2 16.37 5.89 10.46
C PRO A 2 14.88 5.77 10.11
N ILE A 3 14.11 6.83 10.36
CA ILE A 3 12.70 6.90 9.98
C ILE A 3 12.64 7.31 8.51
N SER A 4 11.91 6.54 7.70
CA SER A 4 11.60 6.88 6.31
C SER A 4 10.17 7.40 6.20
N ASN A 5 9.94 8.35 5.30
CA ASN A 5 8.64 8.97 5.07
C ASN A 5 8.19 8.75 3.61
N TYR A 6 6.97 8.27 3.43
CA TYR A 6 6.34 8.06 2.12
C TYR A 6 5.01 8.81 2.07
N SER A 7 4.69 9.45 0.96
CA SER A 7 3.43 10.18 0.79
C SER A 7 2.66 9.73 -0.44
N VAL A 8 1.34 9.66 -0.31
CA VAL A 8 0.39 9.52 -1.42
C VAL A 8 -0.58 10.69 -1.37
N ALA A 9 -0.88 11.28 -2.51
CA ALA A 9 -1.81 12.39 -2.63
C ALA A 9 -2.82 12.13 -3.74
N SER A 10 -4.07 12.50 -3.49
CA SER A 10 -5.12 12.57 -4.50
C SER A 10 -5.27 14.02 -4.96
N THR A 11 -5.04 14.27 -6.25
CA THR A 11 -5.23 15.61 -6.83
C THR A 11 -6.71 15.99 -6.93
N SER A 12 -7.61 15.02 -7.07
CA SER A 12 -9.04 15.27 -7.22
C SER A 12 -9.73 15.64 -5.91
N SER A 13 -9.31 15.03 -4.79
CA SER A 13 -9.88 15.32 -3.48
C SER A 13 -9.03 16.24 -2.61
N GLY A 14 -7.77 16.51 -3.01
CA GLY A 14 -6.80 17.26 -2.20
C GLY A 14 -6.28 16.50 -0.97
N ILE A 15 -6.72 15.27 -0.75
CA ILE A 15 -6.31 14.46 0.41
C ILE A 15 -4.87 13.99 0.21
N LYS A 16 -4.03 14.20 1.22
CA LYS A 16 -2.66 13.67 1.31
C LYS A 16 -2.52 12.79 2.54
N MET A 17 -1.93 11.61 2.34
CA MET A 17 -1.54 10.67 3.39
C MET A 17 -0.02 10.57 3.43
N THR A 18 0.56 10.63 4.63
CA THR A 18 1.99 10.38 4.86
C THR A 18 2.14 9.21 5.82
N VAL A 19 3.01 8.27 5.48
CA VAL A 19 3.36 7.10 6.28
C VAL A 19 4.82 7.24 6.71
N SER A 20 5.06 7.25 8.01
CA SER A 20 6.38 7.23 8.62
C SER A 20 6.65 5.84 9.19
N THR A 21 7.82 5.27 8.92
CA THR A 21 8.13 3.90 9.35
C THR A 21 9.61 3.70 9.65
N THR A 22 9.88 2.77 10.57
CA THR A 22 11.23 2.24 10.85
C THR A 22 11.52 0.94 10.10
N TYR A 23 10.51 0.37 9.42
CA TYR A 23 10.71 -0.79 8.56
C TYR A 23 11.58 -0.43 7.35
N PRO A 24 12.42 -1.36 6.87
CA PRO A 24 13.36 -1.09 5.78
C PRO A 24 12.67 -1.00 4.41
N CYS A 25 11.40 -1.38 4.30
CA CYS A 25 10.67 -1.42 3.05
C CYS A 25 9.19 -1.07 3.25
N VAL A 26 8.62 -0.43 2.22
CA VAL A 26 7.17 -0.30 2.03
C VAL A 26 6.80 -1.03 0.74
N HIS A 27 6.06 -2.13 0.86
CA HIS A 27 5.55 -2.86 -0.30
C HIS A 27 4.22 -2.25 -0.76
N VAL A 28 4.14 -1.94 -2.05
CA VAL A 28 2.96 -1.36 -2.69
C VAL A 28 2.25 -2.41 -3.52
N ASN A 29 0.96 -2.63 -3.26
CA ASN A 29 0.10 -3.45 -4.11
C ASN A 29 -1.08 -2.60 -4.58
N MET A 30 -1.29 -2.55 -5.90
CA MET A 30 -2.29 -1.71 -6.56
C MET A 30 -3.69 -2.37 -6.66
N GLY A 31 -3.95 -3.46 -5.93
CA GLY A 31 -5.27 -4.11 -5.95
C GLY A 31 -5.60 -4.78 -7.30
N SER A 32 -4.59 -5.31 -8.00
CA SER A 32 -4.77 -5.92 -9.34
C SER A 32 -5.60 -7.20 -9.38
N TRP A 33 -5.90 -7.77 -8.20
CA TRP A 33 -6.68 -8.99 -8.03
C TRP A 33 -8.09 -8.75 -7.47
N LEU A 34 -8.49 -7.50 -7.24
CA LEU A 34 -9.87 -7.17 -6.89
C LEU A 34 -10.80 -7.53 -8.06
N ASN A 35 -11.94 -8.15 -7.74
CA ASN A 35 -12.80 -8.84 -8.67
C ASN A 35 -14.29 -8.60 -8.41
N ASN A 36 -14.66 -7.33 -8.21
CA ASN A 36 -16.05 -6.84 -8.20
C ASN A 36 -16.85 -7.35 -7.01
N LEU A 37 -16.19 -7.44 -5.86
CA LEU A 37 -16.82 -7.78 -4.60
C LEU A 37 -17.63 -6.59 -4.07
N THR A 38 -18.85 -6.84 -3.61
CA THR A 38 -19.65 -5.82 -2.93
C THR A 38 -19.08 -5.54 -1.54
N GLY A 39 -18.62 -4.31 -1.35
CA GLY A 39 -18.04 -3.80 -0.13
C GLY A 39 -19.01 -2.98 0.72
N LYS A 40 -18.44 -2.10 1.55
CA LYS A 40 -19.22 -1.23 2.44
C LYS A 40 -20.06 -0.26 1.62
N ALA A 41 -21.23 0.11 2.16
CA ALA A 41 -22.18 1.02 1.51
C ALA A 41 -22.54 0.60 0.07
N ASN A 42 -22.59 -0.71 -0.20
CA ASN A 42 -22.86 -1.30 -1.52
C ASN A 42 -21.86 -0.87 -2.62
N HIS A 43 -20.68 -0.38 -2.26
CA HIS A 43 -19.64 -0.03 -3.24
C HIS A 43 -18.99 -1.30 -3.80
N VAL A 44 -18.86 -1.40 -5.11
CA VAL A 44 -18.18 -2.53 -5.77
C VAL A 44 -16.68 -2.27 -5.84
N TYR A 45 -15.85 -3.21 -5.37
CA TYR A 45 -14.40 -3.11 -5.42
C TYR A 45 -13.87 -3.70 -6.73
N GLU A 46 -13.75 -2.84 -7.73
CA GLU A 46 -13.19 -3.15 -9.04
C GLU A 46 -11.66 -3.32 -8.99
N ARG A 47 -11.10 -3.94 -10.03
CA ARG A 47 -9.64 -4.00 -10.21
C ARG A 47 -9.03 -2.61 -10.19
N TYR A 48 -7.94 -2.43 -9.43
CA TYR A 48 -7.27 -1.14 -9.23
C TYR A 48 -8.07 -0.05 -8.49
N SER A 49 -9.20 -0.39 -7.86
CA SER A 49 -10.00 0.59 -7.11
C SER A 49 -9.39 1.00 -5.76
N ALA A 50 -8.34 0.32 -5.32
CA ALA A 50 -7.63 0.59 -4.07
C ALA A 50 -6.17 0.12 -4.15
N PHE A 51 -5.33 0.63 -3.25
CA PHE A 51 -3.95 0.18 -3.08
C PHE A 51 -3.65 -0.06 -1.60
N THR A 52 -2.57 -0.81 -1.33
CA THR A 52 -2.03 -1.00 0.02
C THR A 52 -0.60 -0.49 0.09
N LEU A 53 -0.24 0.08 1.24
CA LEU A 53 1.13 0.38 1.64
C LEU A 53 1.47 -0.48 2.84
N GLN A 54 2.37 -1.45 2.68
CA GLN A 54 2.72 -2.41 3.73
C GLN A 54 4.12 -2.10 4.24
N CYS A 55 4.25 -1.60 5.47
CA CYS A 55 5.55 -1.44 6.13
C CYS A 55 6.05 -2.80 6.60
N ARG A 56 7.13 -3.32 6.02
CA ARG A 56 7.61 -4.67 6.29
C ARG A 56 9.10 -4.85 5.97
N GLY A 57 9.64 -6.01 6.34
CA GLY A 57 10.93 -6.48 5.81
C GLY A 57 10.83 -6.77 4.30
N LEU A 58 11.99 -6.86 3.64
CA LEU A 58 12.04 -7.26 2.23
C LEU A 58 11.35 -8.61 2.04
N SER A 59 10.61 -8.75 0.95
CA SER A 59 10.02 -10.03 0.58
C SER A 59 11.12 -11.07 0.43
N ASP A 60 10.89 -12.27 0.99
CA ASP A 60 11.85 -13.37 0.93
C ASP A 60 13.21 -13.14 1.62
N ALA A 61 13.33 -12.10 2.47
CA ALA A 61 14.61 -11.68 3.05
C ALA A 61 15.42 -12.80 3.71
N ILE A 62 14.77 -13.75 4.41
CA ILE A 62 15.47 -14.84 5.11
C ILE A 62 16.19 -15.80 4.15
N ASN A 63 15.76 -15.86 2.89
CA ASN A 63 16.35 -16.71 1.85
C ASN A 63 17.39 -15.96 1.00
N GLN A 64 17.57 -14.65 1.21
CA GLN A 64 18.53 -13.81 0.49
C GLN A 64 19.82 -13.66 1.31
N VAL A 65 20.67 -14.68 1.24
CA VAL A 65 21.89 -14.82 2.06
C VAL A 65 23.15 -14.13 1.49
N ARG A 66 23.01 -13.36 0.41
CA ARG A 66 24.11 -12.68 -0.27
C ARG A 66 23.78 -11.25 -0.62
#